data_AF-A0A147B8T9-F1
#
_entry.id   AF-A0A147B8T9-F1
#
_cell.length_a   1.000
_cell.length_b   1.000
_cell.length_c   1.000
_cell.angle_alpha   90.00
_cell.angle_beta   90.00
_cell.angle_gamma   90.00
#
_symmetry.space_group_name_H-M   'P 1'
#
loop_
_entity.id
_entity.type
_entity.pdbx_description
1 polymer ?
#
loop_
_entity_poly.entity_id
_entity_poly.type
_entity_poly.pdbx_seq_one_letter_code
_entity_poly.pdbx_strand_id
1 'polypeptide(L)'
;TQVVESNRRLEALAEALANAEQMVARYRELTAQLRNQASELEYQQQQQLLSREEEDSSLSATSSVAASADLRAQALAVDLELRRLDAAQATRHVHYLCSFLPEAFLTRDHEAILMLLLVSRLHAKCEIVATQVRHKFPAPPAELTTEAVVGKPDTERHAYGNHVLFLLYELQGLLRQYECALNTCSVELFTKTATLYPEMVAQEKLVDLYLQLLRRDELDEHVPLENLEKVLTYFHSLYAVHLSNERTDGAHLLGDTLRSLSAAADAAVC
;
A
#
# COMPACT_ATOMS: atom_id res chain seq x y z
N THR A 1 25.07 31.22 -104.45
CA THR A 1 24.90 29.76 -104.23
C THR A 1 25.50 29.32 -102.90
N GLN A 2 26.74 29.68 -102.54
CA GLN A 2 27.34 29.33 -101.22
C GLN A 2 26.54 29.81 -99.99
N VAL A 3 25.94 30.99 -100.04
CA VAL A 3 25.17 31.56 -98.90
C VAL A 3 23.94 30.72 -98.52
N VAL A 4 23.32 30.04 -99.49
CA VAL A 4 22.12 29.23 -99.26
C VAL A 4 22.48 27.90 -98.58
N GLU A 5 23.57 27.26 -98.99
CA GLU A 5 24.07 26.04 -98.34
C GLU A 5 24.57 26.29 -96.92
N SER A 6 25.24 27.42 -96.67
CA SER A 6 25.64 27.80 -95.31
C SER A 6 24.43 28.08 -94.41
N ASN A 7 23.39 28.75 -94.93
CA ASN A 7 22.16 28.97 -94.17
C ASN A 7 21.44 27.65 -93.85
N ARG A 8 21.38 26.72 -94.79
CA ARG A 8 20.77 25.40 -94.56
C ARG A 8 21.53 24.58 -93.51
N ARG A 9 22.86 24.68 -93.45
CA ARG A 9 23.67 24.05 -92.39
C ARG A 9 23.45 24.73 -91.03
N LEU A 10 23.33 26.05 -91.00
CA LEU A 10 23.00 26.78 -89.77
C LEU A 10 21.62 26.41 -89.24
N GLU A 11 20.62 26.27 -90.11
CA GLU A 11 19.27 25.81 -89.75
C GLU A 11 19.31 24.40 -89.15
N ALA A 12 20.03 23.46 -89.78
CA ALA A 12 20.17 22.09 -89.26
C ALA A 12 20.90 22.05 -87.90
N LEU A 13 21.93 22.88 -87.70
CA LEU A 13 22.62 22.99 -86.41
C LEU A 13 21.75 23.66 -85.35
N ALA A 14 20.95 24.66 -85.71
CA ALA A 14 20.00 25.30 -84.80
C ALA A 14 18.90 24.33 -84.36
N GLU A 15 18.40 23.49 -85.26
CA GLU A 15 17.42 22.44 -84.95
C GLU A 15 18.04 21.35 -84.04
N ALA A 16 19.27 20.94 -84.30
CA ALA A 16 20.00 20.00 -83.44
C ALA A 16 20.27 20.58 -82.03
N LEU A 17 20.61 21.87 -81.94
CA LEU A 17 20.80 22.58 -80.68
C LEU A 17 19.48 22.64 -79.90
N ALA A 18 18.38 23.00 -80.54
CA ALA A 18 17.05 23.06 -79.91
C ALA A 18 16.62 21.69 -79.35
N ASN A 19 16.87 20.61 -80.10
CA ASN A 19 16.59 19.25 -79.65
C ASN A 19 17.46 18.84 -78.44
N ALA A 20 18.74 19.21 -78.44
CA ALA A 20 19.64 18.95 -77.32
C ALA A 20 19.24 19.76 -76.07
N GLU A 21 18.83 21.02 -76.23
CA GLU A 21 18.31 21.86 -75.13
C GLU A 21 17.03 21.27 -74.52
N GLN A 22 16.11 20.78 -75.37
CA GLN A 22 14.91 20.10 -74.90
C GLN A 22 15.24 18.81 -74.14
N MET A 23 16.24 18.05 -74.60
CA MET A 23 16.70 16.85 -73.93
C MET A 23 17.33 17.16 -72.56
N VAL A 24 18.18 18.19 -72.48
CA VAL A 24 18.78 18.67 -71.23
C VAL A 24 17.70 19.13 -70.24
N ALA A 25 16.65 19.81 -70.72
CA ALA A 25 15.53 20.22 -69.88
C ALA A 25 14.82 19.00 -69.27
N ARG A 26 14.53 17.96 -70.07
CA ARG A 26 13.93 16.70 -69.56
C ARG A 26 14.82 15.98 -68.56
N TYR A 27 16.14 15.92 -68.80
CA TYR A 27 17.07 15.33 -67.83
C TYR A 27 17.11 16.11 -66.52
N ARG A 28 17.09 17.45 -66.58
CA ARG A 28 17.04 18.28 -65.36
C ARG A 28 15.77 18.01 -64.56
N GLU A 29 14.62 17.95 -65.22
CA GLU A 29 13.34 17.62 -64.57
C GLU A 29 13.38 16.24 -63.92
N LEU A 30 13.87 15.21 -64.64
CA LEU A 30 13.99 13.86 -64.09
C LEU A 30 14.95 13.82 -62.89
N THR A 31 16.09 14.50 -62.96
CA THR A 31 17.03 14.56 -61.82
C THR A 31 16.44 15.28 -60.61
N ALA A 32 15.59 16.28 -60.82
CA ALA A 32 14.86 16.94 -59.74
C ALA A 32 13.82 15.99 -59.12
N GLN A 33 13.08 15.24 -59.94
CA GLN A 33 12.13 14.23 -59.47
C GLN A 33 12.83 13.14 -58.65
N LEU A 34 13.93 12.59 -59.15
CA LEU A 34 14.69 11.55 -58.44
C LEU A 34 15.28 12.05 -57.12
N ARG A 35 15.77 13.30 -57.08
CA ARG A 35 16.25 13.91 -55.83
C ARG A 35 15.13 14.06 -54.80
N ASN A 36 13.94 14.48 -55.23
CA ASN A 36 12.79 14.61 -54.34
C ASN A 36 12.35 13.23 -53.80
N GLN A 37 12.31 12.20 -54.65
CA GLN A 37 12.00 10.83 -54.20
C GLN A 37 13.03 10.28 -53.23
N ALA A 38 14.32 10.52 -53.46
CA ALA A 38 15.38 10.11 -52.53
C ALA A 38 15.20 10.81 -51.17
N SER A 39 14.96 12.12 -51.16
CA SER A 39 14.70 12.88 -49.95
C SER A 39 13.46 12.40 -49.19
N GLU A 40 12.40 12.00 -49.90
CA GLU A 40 11.17 11.51 -49.28
C GLU A 40 11.36 10.12 -48.68
N LEU A 41 12.10 9.23 -49.35
CA LEU A 41 12.44 7.91 -48.84
C LEU A 41 13.36 7.99 -47.60
N GLU A 42 14.33 8.90 -47.61
CA GLU A 42 15.19 9.16 -46.45
C GLU A 42 14.35 9.66 -45.26
N TYR A 43 13.41 10.57 -45.49
CA TYR A 43 12.50 11.06 -44.46
C TYR A 43 11.61 9.95 -43.89
N GLN A 44 11.03 9.10 -44.75
CA GLN A 44 10.21 7.96 -44.32
C GLN A 44 11.02 6.93 -43.51
N GLN A 45 12.26 6.62 -43.92
CA GLN A 45 13.12 5.74 -43.13
C GLN A 45 13.46 6.33 -41.77
N GLN A 46 13.75 7.63 -41.70
CA GLN A 46 14.05 8.28 -40.44
C GLN A 46 12.85 8.27 -39.49
N GLN A 47 11.64 8.50 -40.00
CA GLN A 47 10.41 8.38 -39.21
C GLN A 47 10.16 6.95 -38.71
N GLN A 48 10.37 5.93 -39.55
CA GLN A 48 10.21 4.53 -39.15
C GLN A 48 11.23 4.08 -38.09
N LEU A 49 12.45 4.61 -38.15
CA LEU A 49 13.48 4.34 -37.14
C LEU A 49 13.11 4.99 -35.80
N LEU A 50 12.67 6.25 -35.81
CA LEU A 50 12.22 6.95 -34.61
C LEU A 50 11.01 6.25 -33.96
N SER A 51 10.00 5.87 -34.75
CA SER A 51 8.84 5.16 -34.20
C SER A 51 9.20 3.79 -33.63
N ARG A 52 10.14 3.07 -34.27
CA ARG A 52 10.59 1.76 -33.77
C ARG A 52 11.45 1.88 -32.50
N GLU A 53 12.28 2.91 -32.39
CA GLU A 53 13.05 3.19 -31.17
C GLU A 53 12.14 3.60 -29.99
N GLU A 54 11.06 4.34 -30.25
CA GLU A 54 10.03 4.68 -29.24
C GLU A 54 9.22 3.45 -28.79
N GLU A 55 8.85 2.57 -29.72
CA GLU A 55 8.17 1.30 -29.41
C GLU A 55 9.08 0.33 -28.64
N ASP A 56 10.33 0.14 -29.08
CA ASP A 56 11.28 -0.77 -28.42
C ASP A 56 11.68 -0.27 -27.02
N SER A 57 11.84 1.05 -26.84
CA SER A 57 12.17 1.63 -25.53
C SER A 57 11.02 1.53 -24.53
N SER A 58 9.78 1.73 -24.96
CA SER A 58 8.59 1.60 -24.09
C SER A 58 8.28 0.15 -23.72
N LEU A 59 8.44 -0.80 -24.64
CA LEU A 59 8.28 -2.24 -24.39
C LEU A 59 9.40 -2.80 -23.50
N SER A 60 10.65 -2.36 -23.68
CA SER A 60 11.77 -2.76 -22.83
C SER A 60 11.67 -2.19 -21.41
N ALA A 61 11.23 -0.93 -21.26
CA ALA A 61 11.02 -0.31 -19.96
C ALA A 61 9.90 -1.02 -19.16
N THR A 62 8.79 -1.37 -19.82
CA THR A 62 7.69 -2.09 -19.15
C THR A 62 8.03 -3.54 -18.83
N SER A 63 8.73 -4.25 -19.73
CA SER A 63 9.20 -5.62 -19.51
C SER A 63 10.22 -5.72 -18.36
N SER A 64 11.16 -4.78 -18.27
CA SER A 64 12.16 -4.77 -17.18
C SER A 64 11.55 -4.46 -15.81
N VAL A 65 10.51 -3.61 -15.74
CA VAL A 65 9.76 -3.33 -14.51
C VAL A 65 8.95 -4.56 -14.07
N ALA A 66 8.30 -5.25 -15.02
CA ALA A 66 7.55 -6.48 -14.71
C ALA A 66 8.48 -7.60 -14.22
N ALA A 67 9.60 -7.84 -14.90
CA ALA A 67 10.59 -8.83 -14.48
C ALA A 67 11.20 -8.50 -13.11
N SER A 68 11.41 -7.21 -12.80
CA SER A 68 11.88 -6.76 -11.48
C SER A 68 10.82 -6.96 -10.39
N ALA A 69 9.54 -6.75 -10.70
CA ALA A 69 8.43 -7.01 -9.80
C ALA A 69 8.28 -8.51 -9.53
N ASP A 70 8.44 -9.36 -10.56
CA ASP A 70 8.39 -10.82 -10.43
C ASP A 70 9.53 -11.36 -9.57
N LEU A 71 10.76 -10.86 -9.77
CA LEU A 71 11.91 -11.22 -8.92
C LEU A 71 11.70 -10.80 -7.46
N ARG A 72 11.12 -9.62 -7.22
CA ARG A 72 10.77 -9.17 -5.86
C ARG A 72 9.67 -10.04 -5.25
N ALA A 73 8.66 -10.40 -6.04
CA ALA A 73 7.59 -11.29 -5.58
C ALA A 73 8.13 -12.68 -5.23
N GLN A 74 9.04 -13.22 -6.03
CA GLN A 74 9.72 -14.49 -5.75
C GLN A 74 10.58 -14.41 -4.49
N ALA A 75 11.37 -13.35 -4.31
CA ALA A 75 12.14 -13.13 -3.09
C ALA A 75 11.23 -13.06 -1.86
N LEU A 76 10.14 -12.29 -1.93
CA LEU A 76 9.14 -12.21 -0.85
C LEU A 76 8.48 -13.57 -0.58
N ALA A 77 8.21 -14.38 -1.61
CA ALA A 77 7.65 -15.72 -1.45
C ALA A 77 8.60 -16.62 -0.67
N VAL A 78 9.89 -16.64 -1.02
CA VAL A 78 10.92 -17.40 -0.30
C VAL A 78 11.04 -16.91 1.15
N ASP A 79 11.08 -15.60 1.37
CA ASP A 79 11.14 -15.03 2.72
C ASP A 79 9.93 -15.42 3.57
N LEU A 80 8.73 -15.46 2.99
CA LEU A 80 7.52 -15.91 3.69
C LEU A 80 7.56 -17.40 4.02
N GLU A 81 8.10 -18.24 3.12
CA GLU A 81 8.30 -19.67 3.39
C GLU A 81 9.29 -19.91 4.52
N LEU A 82 10.41 -19.17 4.54
CA LEU A 82 11.40 -19.23 5.62
C LEU A 82 10.79 -18.80 6.96
N ARG A 83 10.06 -17.68 7.00
CA ARG A 83 9.35 -17.23 8.20
C ARG A 83 8.31 -18.23 8.68
N ARG A 84 7.60 -18.90 7.75
CA ARG A 84 6.65 -19.95 8.08
C ARG A 84 7.34 -21.17 8.69
N LEU A 85 8.51 -21.55 8.17
CA LEU A 85 9.34 -22.63 8.72
C LEU A 85 9.81 -22.29 10.14
N ASP A 86 10.33 -21.09 10.35
CA ASP A 86 10.80 -20.62 11.67
C ASP A 86 9.67 -20.63 12.70
N ALA A 87 8.48 -20.13 12.33
CA ALA A 87 7.30 -20.17 13.19
C ALA A 87 6.89 -21.61 13.54
N ALA A 88 6.93 -22.53 12.57
CA ALA A 88 6.62 -23.95 12.79
C ALA A 88 7.66 -24.61 13.72
N GLN A 89 8.95 -24.30 13.57
CA GLN A 89 10.00 -24.79 14.45
C GLN A 89 9.86 -24.24 15.87
N ALA A 90 9.61 -22.94 16.03
CA ALA A 90 9.38 -22.33 17.33
C ALA A 90 8.16 -22.95 18.05
N THR A 91 7.06 -23.18 17.32
CA THR A 91 5.87 -23.85 17.85
C THR A 91 6.19 -25.27 18.34
N ARG A 92 6.96 -26.03 17.55
CA ARG A 92 7.37 -27.40 17.90
C ARG A 92 8.33 -27.42 19.08
N HIS A 93 9.24 -26.46 19.17
CA HIS A 93 10.14 -26.29 20.30
C HIS A 93 9.37 -26.04 21.60
N VAL A 94 8.37 -25.13 21.59
CA VAL A 94 7.50 -24.91 22.75
C VAL A 94 6.75 -26.18 23.14
N HIS A 95 6.19 -26.92 22.17
CA HIS A 95 5.51 -28.18 22.44
C HIS A 95 6.42 -29.21 23.11
N TYR A 96 7.67 -29.32 22.65
CA TYR A 96 8.66 -30.18 23.29
C TYR A 96 9.00 -29.71 24.70
N LEU A 97 9.21 -28.41 24.93
CA LEU A 97 9.43 -27.88 26.28
C LEU A 97 8.26 -28.20 27.21
N CYS A 98 7.02 -28.01 26.75
CA CYS A 98 5.82 -28.34 27.52
C CYS A 98 5.74 -29.83 27.88
N SER A 99 6.27 -30.74 27.05
CA SER A 99 6.30 -32.18 27.36
C SER A 99 7.22 -32.56 28.52
N PHE A 100 8.17 -31.69 28.87
CA PHE A 100 9.04 -31.86 30.04
C PHE A 100 8.48 -31.19 31.31
N LEU A 101 7.38 -30.44 31.20
CA LEU A 101 6.79 -29.73 32.34
C LEU A 101 5.73 -30.60 33.05
N PRO A 102 5.58 -30.48 34.38
CA PRO A 102 4.55 -31.20 35.12
C PRO A 102 3.14 -30.78 34.68
N GLU A 103 2.18 -31.71 34.74
CA GLU A 103 0.78 -31.44 34.40
C GLU A 103 0.14 -30.35 35.29
N ALA A 104 0.62 -30.20 36.53
CA ALA A 104 0.22 -29.13 37.44
C ALA A 104 0.57 -27.72 36.92
N PHE A 105 1.64 -27.58 36.13
CA PHE A 105 2.00 -26.32 35.50
C PHE A 105 1.04 -25.97 34.36
N LEU A 106 0.68 -26.98 33.55
CA LEU A 106 -0.20 -26.82 32.39
C LEU A 106 -1.62 -26.38 32.77
N THR A 107 -2.07 -26.73 33.96
CA THR A 107 -3.43 -26.43 34.44
C THR A 107 -3.56 -25.07 35.12
N ARG A 108 -2.47 -24.47 35.63
CA ARG A 108 -2.54 -23.21 36.41
C ARG A 108 -1.65 -22.10 35.88
N ASP A 109 -0.40 -22.40 35.58
CA ASP A 109 0.60 -21.38 35.29
C ASP A 109 0.73 -21.12 33.77
N HIS A 110 0.29 -22.08 32.95
CA HIS A 110 0.28 -21.94 31.49
C HIS A 110 -0.68 -20.83 31.02
N GLU A 111 -1.87 -20.70 31.61
CA GLU A 111 -2.82 -19.64 31.27
C GLU A 111 -2.25 -18.24 31.55
N ALA A 112 -1.42 -18.11 32.58
CA ALA A 112 -0.76 -16.85 32.92
C ALA A 112 0.23 -16.42 31.83
N ILE A 113 1.00 -17.36 31.27
CA ILE A 113 1.87 -17.11 30.12
C ILE A 113 1.03 -16.71 28.89
N LEU A 114 -0.06 -17.42 28.64
CA LEU A 114 -0.94 -17.12 27.51
C LEU A 114 -1.60 -15.73 27.64
N MET A 115 -1.89 -15.26 28.85
CA MET A 115 -2.38 -13.92 29.11
C MET A 115 -1.38 -12.83 28.71
N LEU A 116 -0.09 -12.98 29.05
CA LEU A 116 0.95 -12.03 28.62
C LEU A 116 1.06 -11.97 27.08
N LEU A 117 1.01 -13.14 26.44
CA LEU A 117 1.02 -13.24 24.98
C LEU A 117 -0.26 -12.67 24.36
N LEU A 118 -1.40 -12.75 25.03
CA LEU A 118 -2.67 -12.22 24.57
C LEU A 118 -2.66 -10.69 24.54
N VAL A 119 -2.18 -10.03 25.60
CA VAL A 119 -2.14 -8.57 25.68
C VAL A 119 -1.27 -7.99 24.57
N SER A 120 -0.05 -8.51 24.40
CA SER A 120 0.87 -8.09 23.33
C SER A 120 0.30 -8.38 21.93
N ARG A 121 -0.30 -9.56 21.72
CA ARG A 121 -0.93 -9.93 20.45
C ARG A 121 -2.12 -9.03 20.12
N LEU A 122 -2.97 -8.71 21.09
CA LEU A 122 -4.13 -7.86 20.89
C LEU A 122 -3.71 -6.41 20.57
N HIS A 123 -2.67 -5.91 21.22
CA HIS A 123 -2.07 -4.61 20.91
C HIS A 123 -1.60 -4.54 19.45
N ALA A 124 -0.84 -5.54 19.00
CA ALA A 124 -0.36 -5.65 17.63
C ALA A 124 -1.51 -5.77 16.62
N LYS A 125 -2.57 -6.53 16.93
CA LYS A 125 -3.77 -6.60 16.09
C LYS A 125 -4.44 -5.23 15.93
N CYS A 126 -4.60 -4.48 17.02
CA CYS A 126 -5.16 -3.14 16.97
C CYS A 126 -4.30 -2.20 16.10
N GLU A 127 -2.98 -2.35 16.14
CA GLU A 127 -2.04 -1.56 15.32
C GLU A 127 -2.20 -1.86 13.83
N ILE A 128 -2.33 -3.14 13.48
CA ILE A 128 -2.60 -3.57 12.10
C ILE A 128 -3.92 -2.96 11.62
N VAL A 129 -5.00 -3.10 12.39
CA VAL A 129 -6.31 -2.53 12.04
C VAL A 129 -6.21 -1.01 11.87
N ALA A 130 -5.60 -0.30 12.82
CA ALA A 130 -5.45 1.15 12.77
C ALA A 130 -4.68 1.62 11.51
N THR A 131 -3.60 0.90 11.16
CA THR A 131 -2.82 1.21 9.95
C THR A 131 -3.67 1.03 8.69
N GLN A 132 -4.41 -0.07 8.57
CA GLN A 132 -5.27 -0.31 7.42
C GLN A 132 -6.45 0.67 7.33
N VAL A 133 -7.05 1.03 8.46
CA VAL A 133 -8.13 2.03 8.54
C VAL A 133 -7.64 3.40 8.08
N ARG A 134 -6.43 3.84 8.49
CA ARG A 134 -5.84 5.10 8.00
C ARG A 134 -5.68 5.13 6.48
N HIS A 135 -5.31 4.01 5.87
CA HIS A 135 -5.19 3.91 4.42
C HIS A 135 -6.56 3.88 3.72
N LYS A 136 -7.56 3.24 4.34
CA LYS A 136 -8.91 3.10 3.76
C LYS A 136 -9.75 4.37 3.87
N PHE A 137 -9.57 5.17 4.93
CA PHE A 137 -10.33 6.39 5.20
C PHE A 137 -9.39 7.62 5.27
N PRO A 138 -8.77 8.02 4.15
CA PRO A 138 -7.83 9.14 4.11
C PRO A 138 -8.53 10.47 4.42
N ALA A 139 -7.76 11.46 4.86
CA ALA A 139 -8.27 12.80 5.11
C ALA A 139 -8.80 13.46 3.82
N PRO A 140 -9.93 14.19 3.89
CA PRO A 140 -10.41 14.96 2.75
C PRO A 140 -9.38 16.03 2.37
N PRO A 141 -9.23 16.36 1.07
CA PRO A 141 -8.27 17.36 0.62
C PRO A 141 -8.57 18.73 1.27
N ALA A 142 -7.53 19.35 1.84
CA ALA A 142 -7.56 20.55 2.69
C ALA A 142 -8.11 21.85 2.04
N GLU A 143 -8.67 21.78 0.83
CA GLU A 143 -9.17 22.95 0.09
C GLU A 143 -10.65 23.27 0.35
N LEU A 144 -11.36 22.50 1.18
CA LEU A 144 -12.73 22.84 1.52
C LEU A 144 -12.80 23.78 2.72
N THR A 145 -13.04 25.06 2.42
CA THR A 145 -13.59 26.06 3.34
C THR A 145 -14.68 25.47 4.25
N THR A 146 -14.64 25.84 5.53
CA THR A 146 -15.49 25.43 6.66
C THR A 146 -17.01 25.47 6.41
N GLU A 147 -17.47 26.08 5.32
CA GLU A 147 -18.88 26.20 4.94
C GLU A 147 -19.34 25.13 3.92
N ALA A 148 -18.42 24.33 3.35
CA ALA A 148 -18.73 23.33 2.31
C ALA A 148 -18.50 21.86 2.74
N VAL A 149 -18.11 21.62 3.99
CA VAL A 149 -17.64 20.33 4.53
C VAL A 149 -18.77 19.47 5.11
N VAL A 150 -19.83 20.10 5.61
CA VAL A 150 -20.96 19.40 6.25
C VAL A 150 -21.83 18.72 5.20
N GLY A 151 -21.91 17.39 5.24
CA GLY A 151 -22.86 16.58 4.45
C GLY A 151 -22.34 16.02 3.12
N LYS A 152 -21.02 15.98 2.90
CA LYS A 152 -20.45 15.17 1.81
C LYS A 152 -20.20 13.74 2.28
N PRO A 153 -20.47 12.71 1.46
CA PRO A 153 -20.25 11.32 1.83
C PRO A 153 -18.78 11.04 2.20
N ASP A 154 -17.82 11.73 1.57
CA ASP A 154 -16.40 11.58 1.89
C ASP A 154 -16.04 12.07 3.30
N THR A 155 -16.74 13.08 3.81
CA THR A 155 -16.57 13.61 5.17
C THR A 155 -17.07 12.61 6.21
N GLU A 156 -18.24 12.01 5.99
CA GLU A 156 -18.82 10.99 6.87
C GLU A 156 -17.93 9.73 6.94
N ARG A 157 -17.35 9.34 5.81
CA ARG A 157 -16.40 8.22 5.72
C ARG A 157 -15.12 8.50 6.50
N HIS A 158 -14.58 9.72 6.39
CA HIS A 158 -13.42 10.12 7.17
C HIS A 158 -13.71 10.18 8.67
N ALA A 159 -14.87 10.73 9.06
CA ALA A 159 -15.31 10.76 10.46
C ALA A 159 -15.47 9.35 11.04
N TYR A 160 -16.07 8.42 10.29
CA TYR A 160 -16.16 7.00 10.66
C TYR A 160 -14.77 6.40 10.88
N GLY A 161 -13.85 6.59 9.93
CA GLY A 161 -12.48 6.12 10.04
C GLY A 161 -11.79 6.65 11.31
N ASN A 162 -11.89 7.95 11.58
CA ASN A 162 -11.33 8.56 12.79
C ASN A 162 -11.97 8.04 14.07
N HIS A 163 -13.27 7.75 14.06
CA HIS A 163 -13.94 7.15 15.22
C HIS A 163 -13.44 5.73 15.50
N VAL A 164 -13.24 4.91 14.47
CA VAL A 164 -12.58 3.60 14.61
C VAL A 164 -11.16 3.75 15.16
N LEU A 165 -10.38 4.70 14.65
CA LEU A 165 -9.02 4.97 15.12
C LEU A 165 -8.99 5.40 16.59
N PHE A 166 -9.93 6.26 17.00
CA PHE A 166 -10.09 6.67 18.40
C PHE A 166 -10.26 5.46 19.32
N LEU A 167 -11.22 4.58 19.02
CA LEU A 167 -11.48 3.38 19.81
C LEU A 167 -10.26 2.44 19.86
N LEU A 168 -9.55 2.30 18.74
CA LEU A 168 -8.33 1.48 18.67
C LEU A 168 -7.18 2.08 19.49
N TYR A 169 -6.97 3.40 19.47
CA TYR A 169 -5.91 4.03 20.25
C TYR A 169 -6.20 3.98 21.76
N GLU A 170 -7.45 4.18 22.16
CA GLU A 170 -7.88 3.98 23.55
C GLU A 170 -7.59 2.54 24.00
N LEU A 171 -8.00 1.55 23.20
CA LEU A 171 -7.73 0.14 23.50
C LEU A 171 -6.22 -0.16 23.55
N GLN A 172 -5.43 0.37 22.62
CA GLN A 172 -3.98 0.19 22.61
C GLN A 172 -3.31 0.80 23.84
N GLY A 173 -3.70 2.01 24.24
CA GLY A 173 -3.19 2.67 25.43
C GLY A 173 -3.54 1.90 26.70
N LEU A 174 -4.77 1.38 26.76
CA LEU A 174 -5.18 0.51 27.85
C LEU A 174 -4.38 -0.80 27.88
N LEU A 175 -4.20 -1.47 26.75
CA LEU A 175 -3.41 -2.71 26.66
C LEU A 175 -1.93 -2.50 27.04
N ARG A 176 -1.37 -1.32 26.76
CA ARG A 176 -0.02 -0.96 27.22
C ARG A 176 0.03 -0.81 28.74
N GLN A 177 -1.01 -0.26 29.36
CA GLN A 177 -1.13 -0.24 30.83
C GLN A 177 -1.24 -1.65 31.41
N TYR A 178 -1.98 -2.56 30.75
CA TYR A 178 -1.99 -3.98 31.12
C TYR A 178 -0.60 -4.59 31.06
N GLU A 179 0.17 -4.33 30.00
CA GLU A 179 1.53 -4.85 29.87
C GLU A 179 2.43 -4.34 31.00
N CYS A 180 2.38 -3.05 31.33
CA CYS A 180 3.10 -2.51 32.48
C CYS A 180 2.67 -3.16 33.79
N ALA A 181 1.36 -3.19 34.06
CA ALA A 181 0.81 -3.71 35.31
C ALA A 181 1.13 -5.20 35.50
N LEU A 182 0.95 -6.03 34.47
CA LEU A 182 1.22 -7.47 34.53
C LEU A 182 2.72 -7.78 34.70
N ASN A 183 3.62 -6.89 34.26
CA ASN A 183 5.06 -7.04 34.45
C ASN A 183 5.55 -6.56 35.83
N THR A 184 4.77 -5.76 36.56
CA THR A 184 5.17 -5.21 37.87
C THR A 184 4.34 -5.69 39.06
N CYS A 185 3.19 -6.30 38.82
CA CYS A 185 2.28 -6.70 39.88
C CYS A 185 2.79 -7.90 40.69
N SER A 186 2.14 -8.17 41.82
CA SER A 186 2.45 -9.35 42.62
C SER A 186 2.07 -10.64 41.89
N VAL A 187 2.79 -11.73 42.19
CA VAL A 187 2.53 -13.06 41.60
C VAL A 187 1.10 -13.52 41.91
N GLU A 188 0.57 -13.20 43.09
CA GLU A 188 -0.80 -13.53 43.48
C GLU A 188 -1.83 -12.80 42.61
N LEU A 189 -1.64 -11.50 42.38
CA LEU A 189 -2.53 -10.73 41.52
C LEU A 189 -2.43 -11.21 40.08
N PHE A 190 -1.22 -11.45 39.58
CA PHE A 190 -0.98 -11.98 38.23
C PHE A 190 -1.70 -13.32 38.02
N THR A 191 -1.55 -14.26 38.95
CA THR A 191 -2.19 -15.59 38.86
C THR A 191 -3.72 -15.48 38.94
N LYS A 192 -4.24 -14.54 39.73
CA LYS A 192 -5.69 -14.28 39.79
C LYS A 192 -6.22 -13.68 38.49
N THR A 193 -5.51 -12.72 37.91
CA THR A 193 -5.90 -12.13 36.63
C THR A 193 -5.79 -13.18 35.52
N ALA A 194 -4.79 -14.08 35.56
CA ALA A 194 -4.59 -15.16 34.60
C ALA A 194 -5.85 -16.02 34.36
N THR A 195 -6.68 -16.24 35.38
CA THR A 195 -7.91 -17.04 35.23
C THR A 195 -8.97 -16.39 34.33
N LEU A 196 -8.82 -15.10 34.03
CA LEU A 196 -9.70 -14.34 33.11
C LEU A 196 -9.26 -14.52 31.65
N TYR A 197 -8.17 -15.24 31.39
CA TYR A 197 -7.65 -15.47 30.03
C TYR A 197 -8.71 -15.98 29.05
N PRO A 198 -9.55 -16.99 29.35
CA PRO A 198 -10.55 -17.48 28.41
C PRO A 198 -11.57 -16.41 27.97
N GLU A 199 -11.96 -15.53 28.90
CA GLU A 199 -12.88 -14.42 28.62
C GLU A 199 -12.21 -13.34 27.76
N MET A 200 -10.95 -13.01 28.05
CA MET A 200 -10.18 -12.05 27.25
C MET A 200 -9.94 -12.56 25.82
N VAL A 201 -9.78 -13.88 25.62
CA VAL A 201 -9.70 -14.48 24.28
C VAL A 201 -11.02 -14.30 23.51
N ALA A 202 -12.17 -14.30 24.18
CA ALA A 202 -13.44 -13.99 23.51
C ALA A 202 -13.49 -12.54 23.01
N GLN A 203 -12.88 -11.60 23.73
CA GLN A 203 -12.76 -10.20 23.28
C GLN A 203 -11.80 -10.05 22.10
N GLU A 204 -10.70 -10.80 22.08
CA GLU A 204 -9.78 -10.83 20.93
C GLU A 204 -10.51 -11.26 19.64
N LYS A 205 -11.43 -12.23 19.73
CA LYS A 205 -12.23 -12.68 18.57
C LYS A 205 -13.11 -11.57 18.00
N LEU A 206 -13.59 -10.63 18.82
CA LEU A 206 -14.35 -9.48 18.35
C LEU A 206 -13.48 -8.51 17.55
N VAL A 207 -12.21 -8.34 17.93
CA VAL A 207 -11.23 -7.57 17.14
C VAL A 207 -10.87 -8.30 15.84
N ASP A 208 -10.79 -9.64 15.87
CA ASP A 208 -10.55 -10.45 14.68
C ASP A 208 -11.61 -10.30 13.59
N LEU A 209 -12.86 -9.95 13.95
CA LEU A 209 -13.91 -9.66 12.98
C LEU A 209 -13.53 -8.48 12.08
N TYR A 210 -12.95 -7.41 12.64
CA TYR A 210 -12.52 -6.25 11.85
C TYR A 210 -11.32 -6.57 10.96
N LEU A 211 -10.40 -7.42 11.42
CA LEU A 211 -9.31 -7.93 10.57
C LEU A 211 -9.86 -8.76 9.40
N GLN A 212 -10.90 -9.56 9.62
CA GLN A 212 -11.56 -10.31 8.55
C GLN A 212 -12.28 -9.40 7.56
N LEU A 213 -13.00 -8.39 8.04
CA LEU A 213 -13.65 -7.39 7.19
C LEU A 213 -12.63 -6.63 6.34
N LEU A 214 -11.51 -6.21 6.92
CA LEU A 214 -10.42 -5.56 6.17
C LEU A 214 -9.81 -6.48 5.10
N ARG A 215 -9.59 -7.78 5.41
CA ARG A 215 -9.07 -8.74 4.42
C ARG A 215 -10.02 -8.97 3.24
N ARG A 216 -11.32 -8.80 3.46
CA ARG A 216 -12.37 -8.97 2.45
C ARG A 216 -12.77 -7.64 1.78
N ASP A 217 -12.14 -6.55 2.20
CA ASP A 217 -12.48 -5.17 1.84
C ASP A 217 -13.92 -4.74 2.19
N GLU A 218 -14.55 -5.42 3.15
CA GLU A 218 -15.95 -5.23 3.57
C GLU A 218 -16.11 -4.22 4.74
N LEU A 219 -15.02 -3.62 5.24
CA LEU A 219 -15.11 -2.59 6.29
C LEU A 219 -15.50 -1.23 5.67
N ASP A 220 -16.75 -0.78 5.86
CA ASP A 220 -17.26 0.51 5.39
C ASP A 220 -17.94 1.31 6.53
N GLU A 221 -18.41 2.52 6.20
CA GLU A 221 -19.11 3.42 7.14
C GLU A 221 -20.41 2.85 7.75
N HIS A 222 -20.94 1.73 7.23
CA HIS A 222 -22.16 1.11 7.72
C HIS A 222 -21.89 -0.03 8.71
N VAL A 223 -20.64 -0.49 8.84
CA VAL A 223 -20.29 -1.53 9.80
C VAL A 223 -20.41 -0.98 11.22
N PRO A 224 -21.23 -1.59 12.09
CA PRO A 224 -21.44 -1.12 13.45
C PRO A 224 -20.18 -1.34 14.31
N LEU A 225 -19.86 -0.36 15.15
CA LEU A 225 -18.67 -0.37 16.01
C LEU A 225 -18.91 -0.95 17.40
N GLU A 226 -20.13 -1.41 17.69
CA GLU A 226 -20.52 -1.93 19.00
C GLU A 226 -19.57 -3.01 19.54
N ASN A 227 -19.03 -3.85 18.66
CA ASN A 227 -18.10 -4.91 19.07
C ASN A 227 -16.79 -4.31 19.61
N LEU A 228 -16.32 -3.21 19.04
CA LEU A 228 -15.09 -2.56 19.49
C LEU A 228 -15.32 -1.78 20.78
N GLU A 229 -16.47 -1.10 20.89
CA GLU A 229 -16.90 -0.44 22.13
C GLU A 229 -17.08 -1.43 23.29
N LYS A 230 -17.67 -2.62 23.02
CA LYS A 230 -17.81 -3.71 24.00
C LYS A 230 -16.45 -4.21 24.48
N VAL A 231 -15.51 -4.44 23.57
CA VAL A 231 -14.14 -4.83 23.92
C VAL A 231 -13.50 -3.76 24.81
N LEU A 232 -13.55 -2.49 24.39
CA LEU A 232 -12.97 -1.38 25.15
C LEU A 232 -13.57 -1.26 26.56
N THR A 233 -14.90 -1.34 26.67
CA THR A 233 -15.63 -1.29 27.95
C THR A 233 -15.24 -2.46 28.86
N TYR A 234 -15.12 -3.68 28.30
CA TYR A 234 -14.69 -4.86 29.04
C TYR A 234 -13.29 -4.67 29.64
N PHE A 235 -12.31 -4.29 28.82
CA PHE A 235 -10.95 -4.09 29.30
C PHE A 235 -10.86 -2.93 30.30
N HIS A 236 -11.61 -1.84 30.11
CA HIS A 236 -11.62 -0.75 31.10
C HIS A 236 -12.15 -1.22 32.45
N SER A 237 -13.27 -1.95 32.44
CA SER A 237 -13.91 -2.46 33.65
C SER A 237 -12.99 -3.43 34.39
N LEU A 238 -12.36 -4.36 33.65
CA LEU A 238 -11.44 -5.33 34.21
C LEU A 238 -10.19 -4.65 34.79
N TYR A 239 -9.62 -3.66 34.09
CA TYR A 239 -8.47 -2.90 34.58
C TYR A 239 -8.82 -2.14 35.86
N ALA A 240 -9.97 -1.47 35.89
CA ALA A 240 -10.42 -0.71 37.06
C ALA A 240 -10.59 -1.61 38.30
N VAL A 241 -11.11 -2.82 38.13
CA VAL A 241 -11.36 -3.77 39.23
C VAL A 241 -10.07 -4.44 39.72
N HIS A 242 -9.17 -4.83 38.80
CA HIS A 242 -8.04 -5.70 39.15
C HIS A 242 -6.68 -5.00 39.18
N LEU A 243 -6.46 -3.96 38.39
CA LEU A 243 -5.13 -3.39 38.11
C LEU A 243 -5.02 -1.88 38.37
N SER A 244 -6.08 -1.23 38.86
CA SER A 244 -6.12 0.23 39.08
C SER A 244 -5.09 0.77 40.07
N ASN A 245 -4.59 -0.09 40.97
CA ASN A 245 -3.57 0.28 41.96
C ASN A 245 -2.12 0.05 41.48
N GLU A 246 -1.94 -0.52 40.29
CA GLU A 246 -0.61 -0.82 39.74
C GLU A 246 0.04 0.41 39.10
N ARG A 247 1.37 0.39 38.98
CA ARG A 247 2.14 1.52 38.44
C ARG A 247 1.86 1.69 36.94
N THR A 248 1.49 2.91 36.55
CA THR A 248 1.33 3.29 35.14
C THR A 248 2.57 4.02 34.63
N ASP A 249 2.94 3.76 33.39
CA ASP A 249 3.96 4.56 32.70
C ASP A 249 3.32 5.85 32.19
N GLY A 250 3.53 6.94 32.94
CA GLY A 250 2.92 8.24 32.65
C GLY A 250 3.31 8.84 31.29
N ALA A 251 4.50 8.52 30.77
CA ALA A 251 4.95 9.05 29.48
C ALA A 251 4.20 8.38 28.32
N HIS A 252 4.05 7.06 28.39
CA HIS A 252 3.29 6.31 27.42
C HIS A 252 1.79 6.62 27.50
N LEU A 253 1.23 6.74 28.70
CA LEU A 253 -0.17 7.13 28.90
C LEU A 253 -0.47 8.50 28.25
N LEU A 254 0.41 9.49 28.45
CA LEU A 254 0.26 10.80 27.84
C LEU A 254 0.32 10.70 26.30
N GLY A 255 1.25 9.94 25.75
CA GLY A 255 1.36 9.74 24.31
C GLY A 255 0.15 9.05 23.69
N ASP A 256 -0.40 8.03 24.35
CA ASP A 256 -1.58 7.30 23.92
C ASP A 256 -2.84 8.17 23.98
N THR A 257 -3.03 8.91 25.08
CA THR A 257 -4.15 9.85 25.23
C THR A 257 -4.10 11.01 24.24
N LEU A 258 -2.91 11.53 23.93
CA LEU A 258 -2.77 12.54 22.88
C LEU A 258 -3.15 11.99 21.49
N ARG A 259 -2.79 10.74 21.19
CA ARG A 259 -3.17 10.10 19.92
C ARG A 259 -4.68 9.87 19.82
N SER A 260 -5.32 9.40 20.88
CA SER A 260 -6.78 9.22 20.89
C SER A 260 -7.50 10.56 20.80
N LEU A 261 -7.08 11.57 21.57
CA LEU A 261 -7.65 12.91 21.50
C LEU A 261 -7.48 13.56 20.12
N SER A 262 -6.34 13.35 19.46
CA SER A 262 -6.14 13.82 18.07
C SER A 262 -7.16 13.18 17.14
N ALA A 263 -7.33 11.85 17.19
CA ALA A 263 -8.29 11.15 16.35
C ALA A 263 -9.74 11.56 16.65
N ALA A 264 -10.08 11.80 17.92
CA ALA A 264 -11.40 12.30 18.31
C ALA A 264 -11.65 13.73 17.82
N ALA A 265 -10.64 14.60 17.88
CA ALA A 265 -10.73 15.96 17.36
C ALA A 265 -10.93 15.94 15.84
N ASP A 266 -10.18 15.12 15.11
CA ASP A 266 -10.30 14.97 13.66
C ASP A 266 -11.67 14.39 13.25
N ALA A 267 -12.27 13.52 14.09
CA ALA A 267 -13.65 13.05 13.89
C ALA A 267 -14.70 14.15 14.13
N ALA A 268 -14.48 15.07 15.08
CA ALA A 268 -15.44 16.11 15.46
C ALA A 268 -15.41 17.35 14.56
N VAL A 269 -14.34 17.55 13.78
CA VAL A 269 -14.18 18.66 12.83
C VAL A 269 -14.88 18.40 11.48
N CYS A 270 -15.30 17.15 11.25
CA CYS A 270 -15.98 16.67 10.05
C CYS A 270 -17.51 16.73 10.19
#